data_AF-A0A1V5HGR8-F1
#
_entry.id   AF-A0A1V5HGR8-F1
#
_cell.length_a   1.000
_cell.length_b   1.000
_cell.length_c   1.000
_cell.angle_alpha   90.00
_cell.angle_beta   90.00
_cell.angle_gamma   90.00
#
_symmetry.space_group_name_H-M   'P 1'
#
loop_
_entity.id
_entity.type
_entity.pdbx_description
1 polymer ?
#
loop_
_entity_poly.entity_id
_entity_poly.type
_entity_poly.pdbx_seq_one_letter_code
_entity_poly.pdbx_strand_id
1 'polypeptide(L)'
;MMNRWIVRQMMVAAALAGAGGVVAGAQDMRTWSGQAGQTVMAELVEVEAGQAVLRRQDGVTVRVPVDSFAEADRQRLQAWVAEHRGTGAVTTPTTPAELAAFADGPWKDANTVFQGRFYDAVLAAGRCQIEVHVKNNGARVGKPIAVAFGCHYYDPGKKNTVSRPVAEFANPPAPQVLTRPGAVKLSGRFADDVRFAMTLKFAEKSFSIEGEIKDPPRLALASNLGYHARVQPTHSPPPEMGLEQIKAMMPDWSLALTPLQGRAETHPYWKSLQSQHVVQAHVRGPWQGQDVTIKAPPVPRRQAKGKLGGYFSVYSGMAPYTGFHVGRSGTPEQEAGELVVAFE
;
A
#
# COMPACT_ATOMS: atom_id res chain seq x y z
N MET A 1 -39.75 -2.91 12.78
CA MET A 1 -39.46 -1.82 13.74
C MET A 1 -38.76 -0.71 12.98
N MET A 2 -39.45 0.41 12.76
CA MET A 2 -38.99 1.55 11.95
C MET A 2 -38.02 2.43 12.76
N ASN A 3 -36.80 2.62 12.26
CA ASN A 3 -35.91 3.65 12.76
C ASN A 3 -36.46 5.03 12.34
N ARG A 4 -37.01 5.76 13.31
CA ARG A 4 -37.52 7.13 13.14
C ARG A 4 -36.35 8.08 12.94
N TRP A 5 -36.35 8.75 11.80
CA TRP A 5 -35.50 9.89 11.50
C TRP A 5 -35.87 11.06 12.42
N ILE A 6 -34.91 11.58 13.18
CA ILE A 6 -35.08 12.86 13.89
C ILE A 6 -34.87 13.97 12.87
N VAL A 7 -35.97 14.58 12.45
CA VAL A 7 -35.99 15.71 11.51
C VAL A 7 -36.03 17.02 12.32
N ARG A 8 -35.01 17.87 12.13
CA ARG A 8 -35.19 19.33 12.29
C ARG A 8 -35.33 19.92 10.90
N GLN A 9 -36.41 20.69 10.73
CA GLN A 9 -36.76 21.43 9.51
C GLN A 9 -35.61 22.31 9.00
N MET A 10 -35.51 22.50 7.68
CA MET A 10 -35.35 23.85 7.10
C MET A 10 -35.40 23.89 5.56
N MET A 11 -36.19 24.87 5.10
CA MET A 11 -36.13 25.74 3.91
C MET A 11 -36.03 25.16 2.49
N VAL A 12 -37.06 25.52 1.71
CA VAL A 12 -37.08 25.58 0.25
C VAL A 12 -36.28 26.81 -0.20
N ALA A 13 -35.28 26.63 -1.05
CA ALA A 13 -34.62 27.72 -1.77
C ALA A 13 -34.73 27.50 -3.28
N ALA A 14 -35.20 28.54 -3.97
CA ALA A 14 -35.45 28.58 -5.40
C ALA A 14 -34.16 28.59 -6.23
N ALA A 15 -34.23 27.99 -7.41
CA ALA A 15 -33.12 27.88 -8.36
C ALA A 15 -32.78 29.22 -9.03
N LEU A 16 -31.49 29.53 -9.09
CA LEU A 16 -30.92 30.54 -10.00
C LEU A 16 -29.92 29.84 -10.92
N ALA A 17 -30.18 29.92 -12.21
CA ALA A 17 -29.31 29.43 -13.27
C ALA A 17 -28.12 30.38 -13.45
N GLY A 18 -26.91 29.82 -13.52
CA GLY A 18 -25.68 30.53 -13.86
C GLY A 18 -24.73 29.57 -14.56
N ALA A 19 -24.32 29.94 -15.78
CA ALA A 19 -23.45 29.17 -16.66
C ALA A 19 -21.96 29.36 -16.34
N GLY A 20 -21.17 28.31 -16.58
CA GLY A 20 -19.76 28.41 -16.98
C GLY A 20 -18.71 28.21 -15.88
N GLY A 21 -17.94 27.12 -15.99
CA GLY A 21 -16.66 26.94 -15.29
C GLY A 21 -16.39 25.49 -14.89
N VAL A 22 -15.71 24.73 -15.75
CA VAL A 22 -15.27 23.36 -15.43
C VAL A 22 -14.00 23.47 -14.58
N VAL A 23 -14.13 23.27 -13.27
CA VAL A 23 -12.99 23.08 -12.35
C VAL A 23 -12.94 21.60 -12.03
N ALA A 24 -11.94 20.91 -12.58
CA ALA A 24 -11.62 19.53 -12.21
C ALA A 24 -11.07 19.53 -10.77
N GLY A 25 -11.81 18.93 -9.83
CA GLY A 25 -11.34 18.71 -8.45
C GLY A 25 -12.38 18.81 -7.32
N ALA A 26 -13.68 18.96 -7.58
CA ALA A 26 -14.72 18.83 -6.57
C ALA A 26 -15.50 17.54 -6.85
N GLN A 27 -15.55 16.59 -5.90
CA GLN A 27 -16.59 15.57 -5.96
C GLN A 27 -17.93 16.30 -5.85
N ASP A 28 -18.76 16.18 -6.89
CA ASP A 28 -19.91 17.05 -7.14
C ASP A 28 -20.91 17.03 -5.96
N MET A 29 -20.93 18.12 -5.20
CA MET A 29 -21.99 18.42 -4.25
C MET A 29 -23.32 18.41 -5.01
N ARG A 30 -24.21 17.48 -4.68
CA ARG A 30 -25.45 17.28 -5.42
C ARG A 30 -26.61 16.92 -4.52
N THR A 31 -27.82 17.09 -5.03
CA THR A 31 -29.03 16.62 -4.37
C THR A 31 -29.20 15.11 -4.61
N TRP A 32 -29.29 14.36 -3.52
CA TRP A 32 -29.67 12.95 -3.47
C TRP A 32 -31.10 12.83 -2.97
N SER A 33 -31.86 11.90 -3.52
CA SER A 33 -33.29 11.70 -3.27
C SER A 33 -33.55 10.32 -2.69
N GLY A 34 -34.40 10.26 -1.67
CA GLY A 34 -34.89 9.04 -1.07
C GLY A 34 -36.21 8.56 -1.66
N GLN A 35 -36.55 7.29 -1.43
CA GLN A 35 -37.79 6.68 -1.91
C GLN A 35 -39.07 7.38 -1.37
N ALA A 36 -39.00 8.00 -0.20
CA ALA A 36 -40.13 8.73 0.40
C ALA A 36 -40.15 10.22 0.04
N GLY A 37 -39.38 10.65 -0.98
CA GLY A 37 -39.34 12.01 -1.50
C GLY A 37 -38.45 12.99 -0.72
N GLN A 38 -37.80 12.53 0.35
CA GLN A 38 -36.80 13.33 1.07
C GLN A 38 -35.56 13.57 0.20
N THR A 39 -34.96 14.74 0.33
CA THR A 39 -33.72 15.08 -0.39
C THR A 39 -32.62 15.54 0.54
N VAL A 40 -31.37 15.35 0.13
CA VAL A 40 -30.18 15.82 0.85
C VAL A 40 -29.15 16.34 -0.14
N MET A 41 -28.69 17.57 0.05
CA MET A 41 -27.56 18.09 -0.71
C MET A 41 -26.26 17.69 -0.02
N ALA A 42 -25.49 16.82 -0.69
CA ALA A 42 -24.27 16.26 -0.14
C ALA A 42 -23.34 15.77 -1.26
N GLU A 43 -22.07 15.67 -0.91
CA GLU A 43 -21.03 14.98 -1.65
C GLU A 43 -21.04 13.49 -1.25
N LEU A 44 -20.93 12.59 -2.21
CA LEU A 44 -20.73 11.17 -1.93
C LEU A 44 -19.26 10.91 -1.64
N VAL A 45 -18.98 10.48 -0.41
CA VAL A 45 -17.62 10.19 0.06
C VAL A 45 -17.26 8.73 -0.21
N GLU A 46 -18.18 7.81 0.12
CA GLU A 46 -17.94 6.37 0.01
C GLU A 46 -19.27 5.61 -0.07
N VAL A 47 -19.26 4.43 -0.68
CA VAL A 47 -20.32 3.42 -0.49
C VAL A 47 -19.68 2.17 0.13
N GLU A 48 -20.05 1.84 1.36
CA GLU A 48 -19.52 0.71 2.13
C GLU A 48 -20.67 -0.10 2.73
N ALA A 49 -20.63 -1.44 2.63
CA ALA A 49 -21.58 -2.35 3.28
C ALA A 49 -23.07 -2.00 3.06
N GLY A 50 -23.43 -1.60 1.83
CA GLY A 50 -24.80 -1.21 1.48
C GLY A 50 -25.24 0.15 2.04
N GLN A 51 -24.31 0.97 2.52
CA GLN A 51 -24.54 2.33 3.01
C GLN A 51 -23.78 3.34 2.15
N ALA A 52 -24.45 4.41 1.74
CA ALA A 52 -23.81 5.59 1.19
C ALA A 52 -23.38 6.52 2.33
N VAL A 53 -22.10 6.88 2.36
CA VAL A 53 -21.52 7.88 3.25
C VAL A 53 -21.54 9.22 2.52
N LEU A 54 -22.38 10.13 2.99
CA LEU A 54 -22.60 11.43 2.37
C LEU A 54 -22.08 12.55 3.28
N ARG A 55 -21.30 13.49 2.74
CA ARG A 55 -20.85 14.69 3.44
C ARG A 55 -21.70 15.88 3.00
N ARG A 56 -22.45 16.45 3.94
CA ARG A 56 -23.28 17.64 3.72
C ARG A 56 -22.45 18.91 3.63
N GLN A 57 -23.05 20.00 3.15
CA GLN A 57 -22.42 21.32 3.05
C GLN A 57 -21.93 21.87 4.40
N ASP A 58 -22.59 21.52 5.50
CA ASP A 58 -22.20 21.88 6.86
C ASP A 58 -21.01 21.05 7.40
N GLY A 59 -20.45 20.16 6.57
CA GLY A 59 -19.34 19.27 6.93
C GLY A 59 -19.78 17.99 7.67
N VAL A 60 -21.06 17.85 8.01
CA VAL A 60 -21.57 16.68 8.73
C VAL A 60 -21.63 15.48 7.79
N THR A 61 -21.06 14.36 8.22
CA THR A 61 -21.13 13.09 7.50
C THR A 61 -22.32 12.27 7.99
N VAL A 62 -23.16 11.82 7.06
CA VAL A 62 -24.33 10.97 7.33
C VAL A 62 -24.20 9.65 6.57
N ARG A 63 -24.67 8.55 7.19
CA ARG A 63 -24.73 7.24 6.54
C ARG A 63 -26.17 6.90 6.22
N VAL A 64 -26.44 6.55 4.97
CA VAL A 64 -27.79 6.30 4.45
C VAL A 64 -27.80 4.96 3.70
N PRO A 65 -28.73 4.04 4.00
CA PRO A 65 -28.82 2.78 3.27
C PRO A 65 -29.06 3.01 1.78
N VAL A 66 -28.30 2.32 0.92
CA VAL A 66 -28.39 2.44 -0.55
C VAL A 66 -29.82 2.14 -1.04
N ASP A 67 -30.48 1.17 -0.40
CA ASP A 67 -31.85 0.80 -0.75
C ASP A 67 -32.89 1.88 -0.40
N SER A 68 -32.55 2.85 0.44
CA SER A 68 -33.47 3.96 0.77
C SER A 68 -33.45 5.09 -0.27
N PHE A 69 -32.55 5.04 -1.26
CA PHE A 69 -32.48 6.02 -2.34
C PHE A 69 -33.50 5.72 -3.46
N ALA A 70 -33.96 6.80 -4.10
CA ALA A 70 -34.73 6.74 -5.33
C ALA A 70 -33.94 6.03 -6.43
N GLU A 71 -34.65 5.44 -7.40
CA GLU A 71 -34.06 4.55 -8.41
C GLU A 71 -32.86 5.17 -9.15
N ALA A 72 -32.99 6.42 -9.63
CA ALA A 72 -31.93 7.11 -10.35
C ALA A 72 -30.65 7.31 -9.49
N ASP A 73 -30.82 7.61 -8.21
CA ASP A 73 -29.68 7.78 -7.30
C ASP A 73 -29.09 6.44 -6.88
N ARG A 74 -29.90 5.39 -6.75
CA ARG A 74 -29.41 4.03 -6.52
C ARG A 74 -28.55 3.54 -7.68
N GLN A 75 -29.00 3.75 -8.92
CA GLN A 75 -28.22 3.42 -10.12
C GLN A 75 -26.90 4.20 -10.17
N ARG A 76 -26.92 5.47 -9.74
CA ARG A 76 -25.69 6.27 -9.66
C ARG A 76 -24.74 5.77 -8.58
N LEU A 77 -25.24 5.39 -7.40
CA LEU A 77 -24.45 4.78 -6.34
C LEU A 77 -23.85 3.45 -6.80
N GLN A 78 -24.61 2.64 -7.55
CA GLN A 78 -24.12 1.41 -8.15
C GLN A 78 -23.04 1.67 -9.21
N ALA A 79 -23.23 2.67 -10.08
CA ALA A 79 -22.22 3.06 -11.07
C ALA A 79 -20.94 3.58 -10.39
N TRP A 80 -21.08 4.37 -9.33
CA TRP A 80 -19.96 4.83 -8.51
C TRP A 80 -19.22 3.65 -7.87
N VAL A 81 -19.95 2.68 -7.30
CA VAL A 81 -19.36 1.45 -6.76
C VAL A 81 -18.63 0.68 -7.87
N ALA A 82 -19.24 0.50 -9.04
CA ALA A 82 -18.61 -0.21 -10.16
C ALA A 82 -17.31 0.49 -10.62
N GLU A 83 -17.33 1.82 -10.70
CA GLU A 83 -16.16 2.62 -11.07
C GLU A 83 -15.04 2.56 -10.02
N HIS A 84 -15.40 2.58 -8.72
CA HIS A 84 -14.43 2.71 -7.63
C HIS A 84 -14.02 1.37 -6.98
N ARG A 85 -14.81 0.31 -7.17
CA ARG A 85 -14.62 -1.02 -6.55
C ARG A 85 -14.78 -2.18 -7.53
N GLY A 86 -15.22 -1.94 -8.77
CA GLY A 86 -15.59 -3.02 -9.70
C GLY A 86 -16.96 -3.61 -9.39
N THR A 87 -17.34 -4.67 -10.09
CA THR A 87 -18.63 -5.36 -9.91
C THR A 87 -18.68 -6.19 -8.64
N GLY A 88 -17.55 -6.32 -7.93
CA GLY A 88 -17.37 -7.27 -6.83
C GLY A 88 -17.15 -8.71 -7.31
N ALA A 89 -17.06 -8.94 -8.62
CA ALA A 89 -16.67 -10.23 -9.17
C ALA A 89 -15.25 -10.60 -8.72
N VAL A 90 -15.06 -11.87 -8.39
CA VAL A 90 -13.77 -12.41 -7.93
C VAL A 90 -13.30 -13.55 -8.81
N THR A 91 -11.99 -13.64 -9.02
CA THR A 91 -11.35 -14.77 -9.69
C THR A 91 -11.15 -15.92 -8.70
N THR A 92 -11.30 -17.15 -9.20
CA THR A 92 -10.89 -18.35 -8.47
C THR A 92 -9.41 -18.61 -8.75
N PRO A 93 -8.58 -18.86 -7.71
CA PRO A 93 -7.18 -19.26 -7.90
C PRO A 93 -7.07 -20.49 -8.81
N THR A 94 -6.11 -20.50 -9.73
CA THR A 94 -5.87 -21.67 -10.58
C THR A 94 -4.95 -22.69 -9.91
N THR A 95 -4.14 -22.24 -8.94
CA THR A 95 -3.28 -23.08 -8.11
C THR A 95 -3.38 -22.72 -6.63
N PRO A 96 -3.01 -23.63 -5.70
CA PRO A 96 -2.95 -23.30 -4.28
C PRO A 96 -1.96 -22.17 -3.92
N ALA A 97 -1.00 -21.89 -4.80
CA ALA A 97 0.01 -20.85 -4.64
C ALA A 97 -0.48 -19.43 -5.03
N GLU A 98 -1.73 -19.30 -5.44
CA GLU A 98 -2.35 -18.03 -5.85
C GLU A 98 -3.43 -17.60 -4.86
N LEU A 99 -3.57 -16.30 -4.67
CA LEU A 99 -4.71 -15.72 -3.94
C LEU A 99 -5.88 -15.49 -4.91
N ALA A 100 -7.11 -15.50 -4.40
CA ALA A 100 -8.26 -14.99 -5.15
C ALA A 100 -8.08 -13.48 -5.37
N ALA A 101 -8.63 -12.93 -6.45
CA ALA A 101 -8.49 -11.51 -6.79
C ALA A 101 -9.82 -10.88 -7.18
N PHE A 102 -9.90 -9.55 -7.19
CA PHE A 102 -10.93 -8.85 -7.93
C PHE A 102 -10.76 -9.13 -9.44
N ALA A 103 -11.86 -9.49 -10.10
CA ALA A 103 -11.85 -9.85 -11.52
C ALA A 103 -11.88 -8.63 -12.45
N ASP A 104 -12.38 -7.50 -11.96
CA ASP A 104 -12.56 -6.27 -12.73
C ASP A 104 -12.39 -5.00 -11.87
N GLY A 105 -12.65 -3.85 -12.50
CA GLY A 105 -12.56 -2.54 -11.86
C GLY A 105 -11.12 -2.07 -11.63
N PRO A 106 -10.94 -0.98 -10.85
CA PRO A 106 -9.63 -0.39 -10.58
C PRO A 106 -8.71 -1.29 -9.75
N TRP A 107 -9.27 -2.32 -9.10
CA TRP A 107 -8.56 -3.25 -8.23
C TRP A 107 -8.35 -4.63 -8.85
N LYS A 108 -8.57 -4.76 -10.17
CA LYS A 108 -8.31 -5.99 -10.90
C LYS A 108 -6.94 -6.58 -10.53
N ASP A 109 -6.90 -7.90 -10.36
CA ASP A 109 -5.71 -8.69 -9.99
C ASP A 109 -5.18 -8.43 -8.56
N ALA A 110 -5.85 -7.58 -7.77
CA ALA A 110 -5.56 -7.41 -6.35
C ALA A 110 -6.40 -8.38 -5.49
N ASN A 111 -5.78 -8.91 -4.45
CA ASN A 111 -6.51 -9.60 -3.38
C ASN A 111 -6.98 -8.59 -2.33
N THR A 112 -6.06 -7.84 -1.72
CA THR A 112 -6.42 -6.87 -0.68
C THR A 112 -5.97 -5.48 -1.08
N VAL A 113 -6.85 -4.49 -0.90
CA VAL A 113 -6.56 -3.07 -1.10
C VAL A 113 -6.82 -2.34 0.21
N PHE A 114 -5.83 -1.65 0.76
CA PHE A 114 -6.05 -0.63 1.78
C PHE A 114 -6.11 0.74 1.11
N GLN A 115 -7.17 1.51 1.39
CA GLN A 115 -7.34 2.87 0.91
C GLN A 115 -7.23 3.86 2.07
N GLY A 116 -6.09 4.52 2.16
CA GLY A 116 -5.82 5.53 3.17
C GLY A 116 -5.78 6.95 2.60
N ARG A 117 -5.68 7.92 3.51
CA ARG A 117 -5.48 9.33 3.18
C ARG A 117 -4.11 9.60 2.56
N PHE A 118 -3.06 8.98 3.12
CA PHE A 118 -1.65 9.21 2.74
C PHE A 118 -1.11 8.21 1.73
N TYR A 119 -1.78 7.06 1.59
CA TYR A 119 -1.36 6.01 0.66
C TYR A 119 -2.51 5.05 0.37
N ASP A 120 -2.39 4.34 -0.75
CA ASP A 120 -3.06 3.05 -0.93
C ASP A 120 -2.02 1.92 -0.84
N ALA A 121 -2.40 0.76 -0.33
CA ALA A 121 -1.57 -0.44 -0.41
C ALA A 121 -2.34 -1.57 -1.10
N VAL A 122 -1.73 -2.16 -2.13
CA VAL A 122 -2.36 -3.15 -3.01
C VAL A 122 -1.57 -4.45 -2.96
N LEU A 123 -2.14 -5.47 -2.32
CA LEU A 123 -1.60 -6.84 -2.35
C LEU A 123 -2.01 -7.50 -3.67
N ALA A 124 -1.05 -7.75 -4.54
CA ALA A 124 -1.27 -8.46 -5.80
C ALA A 124 -1.57 -9.94 -5.54
N ALA A 125 -2.51 -10.52 -6.28
CA ALA A 125 -2.95 -11.90 -6.03
C ALA A 125 -1.97 -12.98 -6.55
N GLY A 126 -1.26 -12.69 -7.64
CA GLY A 126 -0.36 -13.64 -8.31
C GLY A 126 1.12 -13.53 -7.91
N ARG A 127 1.46 -12.69 -6.92
CA ARG A 127 2.85 -12.53 -6.45
C ARG A 127 2.89 -12.09 -4.99
N CYS A 128 3.94 -12.46 -4.26
CA CYS A 128 4.21 -12.02 -2.88
C CYS A 128 4.69 -10.56 -2.82
N GLN A 129 3.90 -9.63 -3.36
CA GLN A 129 4.24 -8.21 -3.47
C GLN A 129 3.03 -7.33 -3.13
N ILE A 130 3.30 -6.32 -2.33
CA ILE A 130 2.41 -5.22 -2.00
C ILE A 130 2.94 -3.97 -2.71
N GLU A 131 2.09 -3.28 -3.45
CA GLU A 131 2.39 -1.96 -4.00
C GLU A 131 1.84 -0.87 -3.09
N VAL A 132 2.73 -0.07 -2.53
CA VAL A 132 2.39 1.06 -1.67
C VAL A 132 2.44 2.34 -2.49
N HIS A 133 1.25 2.81 -2.89
CA HIS A 133 1.05 4.01 -3.69
C HIS A 133 0.94 5.22 -2.77
N VAL A 134 1.97 6.07 -2.76
CA VAL A 134 1.98 7.32 -1.97
C VAL A 134 0.93 8.27 -2.52
N LYS A 135 0.21 8.97 -1.65
CA LYS A 135 -0.74 10.01 -2.02
C LYS A 135 -0.30 11.38 -1.53
N ASN A 136 -0.61 12.39 -2.34
CA ASN A 136 -0.61 13.79 -1.93
C ASN A 136 -2.00 14.37 -2.25
N ASN A 137 -2.62 15.04 -1.28
CA ASN A 137 -3.98 15.58 -1.41
C ASN A 137 -5.02 14.59 -1.95
N GLY A 138 -4.92 13.32 -1.54
CA GLY A 138 -5.84 12.25 -1.95
C GLY A 138 -5.54 11.59 -3.30
N ALA A 139 -4.63 12.15 -4.11
CA ALA A 139 -4.22 11.59 -5.40
C ALA A 139 -2.91 10.82 -5.30
N ARG A 140 -2.78 9.69 -6.02
CA ARG A 140 -1.53 8.93 -6.09
C ARG A 140 -0.44 9.75 -6.79
N VAL A 141 0.77 9.73 -6.25
CA VAL A 141 1.92 10.45 -6.80
C VAL A 141 3.10 9.52 -7.01
N GLY A 142 3.80 9.68 -8.13
CA GLY A 142 4.97 8.88 -8.47
C GLY A 142 4.67 7.39 -8.69
N LYS A 143 5.73 6.59 -8.74
CA LYS A 143 5.64 5.13 -8.79
C LYS A 143 5.45 4.55 -7.38
N PRO A 144 4.77 3.40 -7.24
CA PRO A 144 4.61 2.77 -5.94
C PRO A 144 5.94 2.25 -5.39
N ILE A 145 6.00 2.17 -4.07
CA ILE A 145 7.04 1.44 -3.36
C ILE A 145 6.60 -0.03 -3.36
N ALA A 146 7.37 -0.88 -4.01
CA ALA A 146 7.08 -2.32 -4.08
C ALA A 146 7.67 -3.00 -2.84
N VAL A 147 6.82 -3.47 -1.94
CA VAL A 147 7.22 -4.27 -0.78
C VAL A 147 6.97 -5.74 -1.10
N ALA A 148 8.03 -6.52 -1.24
CA ALA A 148 7.93 -7.95 -1.52
C ALA A 148 8.53 -8.77 -0.39
N PHE A 149 7.96 -9.97 -0.20
CA PHE A 149 8.47 -10.97 0.73
C PHE A 149 8.74 -12.28 0.00
N GLY A 150 9.70 -13.05 0.50
CA GLY A 150 10.01 -14.34 -0.09
C GLY A 150 10.96 -15.16 0.75
N CYS A 151 10.92 -16.47 0.52
CA CYS A 151 11.84 -17.41 1.13
C CYS A 151 12.94 -17.80 0.16
N HIS A 152 14.15 -17.97 0.67
CA HIS A 152 15.32 -18.31 -0.12
C HIS A 152 16.30 -19.18 0.68
N TYR A 153 17.22 -19.83 -0.02
CA TYR A 153 18.35 -20.54 0.59
C TYR A 153 19.60 -20.34 -0.26
N TYR A 154 20.78 -20.45 0.34
CA TYR A 154 22.03 -20.42 -0.41
C TYR A 154 22.36 -21.83 -0.90
N ASP A 155 22.52 -21.99 -2.22
CA ASP A 155 22.95 -23.23 -2.84
C ASP A 155 24.47 -23.16 -3.08
N PRO A 156 25.30 -23.89 -2.29
CA PRO A 156 26.74 -23.85 -2.44
C PRO A 156 27.22 -24.46 -3.77
N GLY A 157 26.45 -25.38 -4.36
CA GLY A 157 26.77 -25.97 -5.67
C GLY A 157 26.62 -24.96 -6.80
N LYS A 158 25.65 -24.05 -6.68
CA LYS A 158 25.40 -22.97 -7.65
C LYS A 158 26.10 -21.65 -7.30
N LYS A 159 26.68 -21.56 -6.10
CA LYS A 159 27.23 -20.32 -5.52
C LYS A 159 26.26 -19.14 -5.58
N ASN A 160 24.97 -19.40 -5.42
CA ASN A 160 23.92 -18.41 -5.56
C ASN A 160 22.79 -18.62 -4.56
N THR A 161 22.04 -17.56 -4.29
CA THR A 161 20.78 -17.63 -3.56
C THR A 161 19.67 -18.10 -4.50
N VAL A 162 18.92 -19.12 -4.07
CA VAL A 162 17.80 -19.70 -4.82
C VAL A 162 16.50 -19.39 -4.09
N SER A 163 15.47 -18.99 -4.83
CA SER A 163 14.14 -18.74 -4.28
C SER A 163 13.42 -20.06 -3.98
N ARG A 164 12.74 -20.09 -2.83
CA ARG A 164 11.81 -21.12 -2.42
C ARG A 164 10.40 -20.56 -2.66
N PRO A 165 9.74 -20.88 -3.79
CA PRO A 165 8.46 -20.26 -4.16
C PRO A 165 7.34 -20.68 -3.21
N VAL A 166 6.25 -19.92 -3.16
CA VAL A 166 5.04 -20.32 -2.43
C VAL A 166 4.48 -21.58 -3.10
N ALA A 167 4.21 -22.60 -2.30
CA ALA A 167 3.56 -23.83 -2.73
C ALA A 167 2.05 -23.76 -2.46
N GLU A 168 1.66 -23.19 -1.33
CA GLU A 168 0.25 -22.99 -0.99
C GLU A 168 0.02 -21.82 -0.02
N PHE A 169 -1.16 -21.22 -0.10
CA PHE A 169 -1.73 -20.41 0.97
C PHE A 169 -2.74 -21.21 1.79
N ALA A 170 -2.61 -21.16 3.11
CA ALA A 170 -3.55 -21.74 4.06
C ALA A 170 -4.60 -20.68 4.45
N ASN A 171 -5.87 -20.97 4.17
CA ASN A 171 -7.02 -20.10 4.45
C ASN A 171 -6.79 -18.64 4.02
N PRO A 172 -6.47 -18.39 2.74
CA PRO A 172 -6.20 -17.03 2.27
C PRO A 172 -7.43 -16.12 2.45
N PRO A 173 -7.23 -14.81 2.68
CA PRO A 173 -8.33 -13.86 2.74
C PRO A 173 -9.07 -13.79 1.40
N ALA A 174 -10.39 -13.62 1.45
CA ALA A 174 -11.17 -13.25 0.29
C ALA A 174 -10.77 -11.85 -0.20
N PRO A 175 -10.97 -11.52 -1.50
CA PRO A 175 -10.70 -10.20 -1.99
C PRO A 175 -11.45 -9.12 -1.20
N GLN A 176 -10.75 -8.07 -0.79
CA GLN A 176 -11.31 -7.08 0.14
C GLN A 176 -10.70 -5.68 -0.03
N VAL A 177 -11.51 -4.66 0.26
CA VAL A 177 -11.09 -3.27 0.35
C VAL A 177 -11.22 -2.82 1.80
N LEU A 178 -10.12 -2.33 2.37
CA LEU A 178 -10.02 -1.83 3.74
C LEU A 178 -9.92 -0.30 3.70
N THR A 179 -10.83 0.40 4.36
CA THR A 179 -10.78 1.88 4.48
C THR A 179 -10.42 2.36 5.88
N ARG A 180 -10.18 1.43 6.80
CA ARG A 180 -9.78 1.69 8.19
C ARG A 180 -8.52 0.91 8.53
N PRO A 181 -7.69 1.43 9.46
CA PRO A 181 -6.54 0.70 9.97
C PRO A 181 -6.90 -0.72 10.43
N GLY A 182 -6.00 -1.66 10.19
CA GLY A 182 -6.22 -3.07 10.46
C GLY A 182 -5.03 -3.93 10.05
N ALA A 183 -5.23 -5.24 10.06
CA ALA A 183 -4.19 -6.18 9.66
C ALA A 183 -4.76 -7.34 8.83
N VAL A 184 -3.94 -7.83 7.90
CA VAL A 184 -4.23 -9.02 7.09
C VAL A 184 -3.16 -10.05 7.36
N LYS A 185 -3.59 -11.27 7.64
CA LYS A 185 -2.70 -12.40 7.87
C LYS A 185 -2.64 -13.27 6.63
N LEU A 186 -1.43 -13.63 6.22
CA LEU A 186 -1.20 -14.65 5.19
C LEU A 186 -0.41 -15.78 5.83
N SER A 187 -0.80 -17.02 5.58
CA SER A 187 -0.07 -18.18 6.06
C SER A 187 -0.07 -19.26 4.99
N GLY A 188 0.84 -20.22 5.10
CA GLY A 188 0.92 -21.30 4.13
C GLY A 188 2.28 -21.99 4.15
N ARG A 189 2.68 -22.49 2.99
CA ARG A 189 3.97 -23.15 2.81
C ARG A 189 4.67 -22.65 1.55
N PHE A 190 5.97 -22.48 1.66
CA PHE A 190 6.87 -22.46 0.52
C PHE A 190 7.20 -23.91 0.10
N ALA A 191 7.87 -24.08 -1.05
CA ALA A 191 8.41 -25.36 -1.49
C ALA A 191 9.28 -26.04 -0.42
N ASP A 192 9.44 -27.36 -0.48
CA ASP A 192 10.09 -28.19 0.55
C ASP A 192 9.44 -28.09 1.94
N ASP A 193 8.13 -27.85 2.01
CA ASP A 193 7.32 -27.86 3.24
C ASP A 193 7.69 -26.80 4.30
N VAL A 194 8.38 -25.72 3.89
CA VAL A 194 8.73 -24.62 4.79
C VAL A 194 7.50 -23.77 5.08
N ARG A 195 7.03 -23.78 6.33
CA ARG A 195 5.82 -23.05 6.73
C ARG A 195 6.12 -21.57 6.90
N PHE A 196 5.15 -20.72 6.60
CA PHE A 196 5.26 -19.28 6.85
C PHE A 196 3.98 -18.70 7.45
N ALA A 197 4.17 -17.61 8.20
CA ALA A 197 3.11 -16.74 8.65
C ALA A 197 3.57 -15.28 8.49
N MET A 198 2.75 -14.47 7.83
CA MET A 198 2.98 -13.07 7.52
C MET A 198 1.82 -12.24 8.07
N THR A 199 2.13 -11.08 8.66
CA THR A 199 1.14 -10.07 9.04
C THR A 199 1.45 -8.78 8.29
N LEU A 200 0.48 -8.33 7.49
CA LEU A 200 0.46 -7.03 6.83
C LEU A 200 -0.36 -6.09 7.71
N LYS A 201 0.24 -5.01 8.23
CA LYS A 201 -0.46 -4.02 9.06
C LYS A 201 -0.63 -2.73 8.27
N PHE A 202 -1.85 -2.22 8.29
CA PHE A 202 -2.23 -0.97 7.66
C PHE A 202 -2.62 0.01 8.77
N ALA A 203 -1.84 1.08 8.92
CA ALA A 203 -2.15 2.20 9.78
C ALA A 203 -2.41 3.45 8.93
N GLU A 204 -2.94 4.52 9.53
CA GLU A 204 -3.24 5.76 8.81
C GLU A 204 -2.02 6.34 8.09
N LYS A 205 -0.87 6.34 8.77
CA LYS A 205 0.40 6.92 8.29
C LYS A 205 1.52 5.90 8.07
N SER A 206 1.21 4.60 8.09
CA SER A 206 2.23 3.60 7.78
C SER A 206 1.65 2.27 7.32
N PHE A 207 2.39 1.60 6.44
CA PHE A 207 2.25 0.19 6.14
C PHE A 207 3.40 -0.57 6.81
N SER A 208 3.15 -1.74 7.37
CA SER A 208 4.23 -2.62 7.80
C SER A 208 3.99 -4.09 7.47
N ILE A 209 5.08 -4.83 7.38
CA ILE A 209 5.10 -6.27 7.18
C ILE A 209 6.04 -6.91 8.18
N GLU A 210 5.58 -7.98 8.80
CA GLU A 210 6.37 -8.85 9.66
C GLU A 210 5.98 -10.31 9.38
N GLY A 211 6.82 -11.23 9.79
CA GLY A 211 6.53 -12.64 9.63
C GLY A 211 7.67 -13.55 10.03
N GLU A 212 7.38 -14.83 9.91
CA GLU A 212 8.22 -15.92 10.37
C GLU A 212 8.15 -17.10 9.40
N ILE A 213 9.20 -17.92 9.44
CA ILE A 213 9.25 -19.20 8.74
C ILE A 213 9.62 -20.30 9.72
N LYS A 214 9.19 -21.53 9.40
CA LYS A 214 9.59 -22.73 10.12
C LYS A 214 9.98 -23.82 9.13
N ASP A 215 11.26 -24.18 9.16
CA ASP A 215 11.78 -25.28 8.36
C ASP A 215 11.28 -26.64 8.89
N PRO A 216 11.00 -27.62 8.02
CA PRO A 216 10.72 -28.98 8.46
C PRO A 216 12.00 -29.64 9.01
N PRO A 217 11.84 -30.71 9.81
CA PRO A 217 12.99 -31.48 10.28
C PRO A 217 13.86 -31.98 9.13
N ARG A 218 15.19 -31.88 9.29
CA ARG A 218 16.19 -32.39 8.33
C ARG A 218 16.16 -31.71 6.96
N LEU A 219 15.65 -30.48 6.85
CA LEU A 219 15.83 -29.68 5.64
C LEU A 219 17.32 -29.50 5.34
N ALA A 220 17.75 -29.82 4.12
CA ALA A 220 19.17 -29.85 3.76
C ALA A 220 19.83 -28.47 3.75
N LEU A 221 19.11 -27.46 3.25
CA LEU A 221 19.58 -26.08 3.14
C LEU A 221 18.62 -25.18 3.90
N ALA A 222 19.12 -24.57 4.97
CA ALA A 222 18.35 -23.70 5.85
C ALA A 222 17.73 -22.53 5.08
N SER A 223 16.48 -22.25 5.39
CA SER A 223 15.75 -21.16 4.76
C SER A 223 16.13 -19.80 5.34
N ASN A 224 15.84 -18.76 4.57
CA ASN A 224 15.93 -17.39 4.98
C ASN A 224 14.70 -16.65 4.43
N LEU A 225 14.02 -15.92 5.31
CA LEU A 225 12.87 -15.10 5.00
C LEU A 225 13.34 -13.66 4.79
N GLY A 226 13.09 -13.12 3.60
CA GLY A 226 13.45 -11.76 3.25
C GLY A 226 12.23 -10.89 2.98
N TYR A 227 12.30 -9.63 3.43
CA TYR A 227 11.38 -8.55 3.05
C TYR A 227 12.19 -7.42 2.44
N HIS A 228 11.72 -6.83 1.36
CA HIS A 228 12.36 -5.66 0.79
C HIS A 228 11.34 -4.65 0.30
N ALA A 229 11.53 -3.39 0.68
CA ALA A 229 10.84 -2.26 0.10
C ALA A 229 11.74 -1.68 -1.00
N ARG A 230 11.28 -1.78 -2.24
CA ARG A 230 11.94 -1.23 -3.43
C ARG A 230 11.26 0.07 -3.83
N VAL A 231 12.01 1.16 -3.71
CA VAL A 231 11.68 2.42 -4.36
C VAL A 231 12.10 2.31 -5.81
N GLN A 232 11.12 2.34 -6.71
CA GLN A 232 11.36 2.25 -8.15
C GLN A 232 12.11 3.51 -8.66
N PRO A 233 12.71 3.48 -9.87
CA PRO A 233 13.29 4.68 -10.46
C PRO A 233 12.23 5.78 -10.53
N THR A 234 12.40 6.82 -9.72
CA THR A 234 11.47 7.95 -9.65
C THR A 234 11.66 8.84 -10.87
N HIS A 235 12.89 8.90 -11.40
CA HIS A 235 13.25 9.64 -12.60
C HIS A 235 14.16 8.78 -13.47
N SER A 236 14.16 9.05 -14.76
CA SER A 236 15.10 8.44 -15.71
C SER A 236 15.51 9.55 -16.68
N PRO A 237 16.46 10.42 -16.26
CA PRO A 237 16.97 11.48 -17.12
C PRO A 237 17.47 10.90 -18.45
N PRO A 238 17.27 11.59 -19.58
CA PRO A 238 17.85 11.19 -20.85
C PRO A 238 19.38 11.04 -20.75
N PRO A 239 20.01 10.09 -21.45
CA PRO A 239 21.46 9.83 -21.37
C PRO A 239 22.34 11.06 -21.65
N GLU A 240 21.86 11.98 -22.48
CA GLU A 240 22.52 13.23 -22.86
C GLU A 240 22.40 14.37 -21.84
N MET A 241 21.56 14.20 -20.81
CA MET A 241 21.35 15.23 -19.80
C MET A 241 22.59 15.37 -18.90
N GLY A 242 23.14 16.58 -18.83
CA GLY A 242 24.31 16.88 -18.00
C GLY A 242 23.97 16.84 -16.51
N LEU A 243 24.97 16.58 -15.67
CA LEU A 243 24.81 16.49 -14.21
C LEU A 243 24.17 17.74 -13.59
N GLU A 244 24.52 18.95 -14.06
CA GLU A 244 23.93 20.19 -13.53
C GLU A 244 22.42 20.30 -13.82
N GLN A 245 21.98 19.79 -14.97
CA GLN A 245 20.55 19.73 -15.29
C GLN A 245 19.83 18.72 -14.38
N ILE A 246 20.43 17.56 -14.13
CA ILE A 246 19.90 16.56 -13.19
C ILE A 246 19.79 17.15 -11.77
N LYS A 247 20.82 17.86 -11.30
CA LYS A 247 20.79 18.55 -10.00
C LYS A 247 19.65 19.56 -9.93
N ALA A 248 19.46 20.36 -10.98
CA ALA A 248 18.41 21.38 -11.04
C ALA A 248 16.99 20.80 -11.02
N MET A 249 16.80 19.55 -11.44
CA MET A 249 15.49 18.87 -11.35
C MET A 249 15.13 18.44 -9.92
N MET A 250 16.10 18.31 -9.02
CA MET A 250 15.90 17.78 -7.68
C MET A 250 16.74 18.53 -6.62
N PRO A 251 16.63 19.88 -6.55
CA PRO A 251 17.53 20.71 -5.76
C PRO A 251 17.44 20.42 -4.25
N ASP A 252 16.22 20.18 -3.75
CA ASP A 252 15.94 19.97 -2.32
C ASP A 252 15.66 18.50 -1.98
N TRP A 253 15.89 17.59 -2.92
CA TRP A 253 15.60 16.19 -2.72
C TRP A 253 16.75 15.52 -2.01
N SER A 254 16.42 14.70 -1.00
CA SER A 254 17.42 14.07 -0.18
C SER A 254 17.05 12.66 0.24
N LEU A 255 18.09 11.90 0.55
CA LEU A 255 18.03 10.58 1.14
C LEU A 255 18.88 10.60 2.41
N ALA A 256 18.22 10.55 3.57
CA ALA A 256 18.88 10.39 4.86
C ALA A 256 18.91 8.90 5.25
N LEU A 257 20.09 8.40 5.55
CA LEU A 257 20.35 6.99 5.83
C LEU A 257 20.86 6.84 7.26
N THR A 258 20.14 6.04 8.06
CA THR A 258 20.51 5.80 9.46
C THR A 258 21.14 4.42 9.60
N PRO A 259 22.44 4.31 9.92
CA PRO A 259 23.08 3.03 10.16
C PRO A 259 22.58 2.38 11.46
N LEU A 260 22.89 1.10 11.67
CA LEU A 260 22.58 0.41 12.93
C LEU A 260 23.25 1.07 14.14
N GLN A 261 24.46 1.62 13.94
CA GLN A 261 25.23 2.35 14.94
C GLN A 261 25.81 3.60 14.28
N GLY A 262 25.74 4.74 14.96
CA GLY A 262 26.23 6.01 14.45
C GLY A 262 25.11 7.02 14.20
N ARG A 263 25.44 8.10 13.51
CA ARG A 263 24.50 9.17 13.17
C ARG A 263 23.96 8.96 11.76
N ALA A 264 22.77 9.50 11.50
CA ALA A 264 22.22 9.52 10.16
C ALA A 264 23.07 10.40 9.23
N GLU A 265 23.25 9.94 8.00
CA GLU A 265 23.94 10.68 6.93
C GLU A 265 22.91 11.10 5.88
N THR A 266 22.91 12.39 5.52
CA THR A 266 22.01 12.92 4.48
C THR A 266 22.77 13.11 3.18
N HIS A 267 22.26 12.53 2.10
CA HIS A 267 22.82 12.63 0.77
C HIS A 267 21.85 13.35 -0.18
N PRO A 268 22.36 14.17 -1.11
CA PRO A 268 21.55 14.67 -2.22
C PRO A 268 21.01 13.52 -3.07
N TYR A 269 19.75 13.61 -3.51
CA TYR A 269 19.08 12.50 -4.20
C TYR A 269 19.63 12.19 -5.61
N TRP A 270 20.37 13.13 -6.21
CA TRP A 270 21.07 12.97 -7.48
C TRP A 270 22.45 12.32 -7.36
N LYS A 271 23.00 12.19 -6.14
CA LYS A 271 24.37 11.74 -5.93
C LYS A 271 24.43 10.21 -5.91
N SER A 272 25.32 9.63 -6.70
CA SER A 272 25.58 8.18 -6.66
C SER A 272 26.07 7.72 -5.29
N LEU A 273 25.56 6.58 -4.84
CA LEU A 273 25.90 5.98 -3.55
C LEU A 273 26.39 4.54 -3.70
N GLN A 274 27.19 4.10 -2.74
CA GLN A 274 27.49 2.69 -2.56
C GLN A 274 26.46 2.05 -1.63
N SER A 275 26.27 0.73 -1.76
CA SER A 275 25.41 -0.04 -0.87
C SER A 275 25.95 -0.05 0.56
N GLN A 276 25.04 -0.03 1.54
CA GLN A 276 25.41 0.01 2.95
C GLN A 276 24.36 -0.64 3.86
N HIS A 277 24.76 -0.98 5.09
CA HIS A 277 23.86 -1.55 6.09
C HIS A 277 23.21 -0.46 6.94
N VAL A 278 21.89 -0.34 6.81
CA VAL A 278 21.08 0.70 7.47
C VAL A 278 19.85 0.08 8.10
N VAL A 279 19.28 0.80 9.07
CA VAL A 279 17.99 0.46 9.70
C VAL A 279 16.88 1.41 9.27
N GLN A 280 17.21 2.53 8.62
CA GLN A 280 16.24 3.50 8.14
C GLN A 280 16.74 4.24 6.91
N ALA A 281 15.83 4.51 5.99
CA ALA A 281 15.98 5.46 4.90
C ALA A 281 14.82 6.46 4.95
N HIS A 282 15.12 7.74 5.07
CA HIS A 282 14.14 8.83 4.99
C HIS A 282 14.35 9.60 3.69
N VAL A 283 13.27 9.77 2.94
CA VAL A 283 13.28 10.30 1.59
C VAL A 283 12.41 11.54 1.52
N ARG A 284 12.98 12.62 0.98
CA ARG A 284 12.28 13.88 0.74
C ARG A 284 12.32 14.24 -0.72
N GLY A 285 11.17 14.66 -1.27
CA GLY A 285 11.07 15.28 -2.61
C GLY A 285 10.27 14.48 -3.65
N PRO A 286 10.61 13.22 -3.97
CA PRO A 286 10.04 12.48 -5.10
C PRO A 286 8.51 12.35 -5.14
N TRP A 287 7.84 12.48 -3.99
CA TRP A 287 6.38 12.37 -3.85
C TRP A 287 5.70 13.71 -3.56
N GLN A 288 6.21 14.79 -4.18
CA GLN A 288 5.56 16.11 -4.27
C GLN A 288 5.11 16.68 -2.92
N GLY A 289 5.96 16.63 -1.89
CA GLY A 289 5.67 17.15 -0.56
C GLY A 289 5.29 16.09 0.48
N GLN A 290 5.18 14.82 0.06
CA GLN A 290 5.07 13.69 0.99
C GLN A 290 6.46 13.09 1.26
N ASP A 291 6.94 13.22 2.49
CA ASP A 291 8.16 12.54 2.93
C ASP A 291 7.84 11.08 3.27
N VAL A 292 8.77 10.18 2.95
CA VAL A 292 8.61 8.74 3.17
C VAL A 292 9.79 8.21 3.98
N THR A 293 9.48 7.49 5.06
CA THR A 293 10.47 6.82 5.89
C THR A 293 10.30 5.30 5.80
N ILE A 294 11.32 4.61 5.31
CA ILE A 294 11.37 3.13 5.29
C ILE A 294 12.26 2.69 6.46
N LYS A 295 11.72 1.87 7.37
CA LYS A 295 12.41 1.41 8.59
C LYS A 295 12.46 -0.11 8.64
N ALA A 296 13.59 -0.64 9.07
CA ALA A 296 13.79 -2.02 9.47
C ALA A 296 14.30 -2.03 10.92
N PRO A 297 13.44 -1.76 11.93
CA PRO A 297 13.82 -1.63 13.33
C PRO A 297 14.60 -2.85 13.82
N PRO A 298 15.67 -2.68 14.62
CA PRO A 298 16.46 -3.81 15.11
C PRO A 298 15.60 -4.75 15.97
N VAL A 299 15.82 -6.07 15.84
CA VAL A 299 15.23 -7.05 16.76
C VAL A 299 16.05 -7.01 18.06
N PRO A 300 15.41 -6.98 19.26
CA PRO A 300 16.12 -6.97 20.53
C PRO A 300 17.18 -8.08 20.61
N ARG A 301 18.38 -7.75 21.11
CA ARG A 301 19.54 -8.66 21.19
C ARG A 301 19.26 -10.00 21.91
N ARG A 302 18.26 -10.06 22.80
CA ARG A 302 17.87 -11.29 23.50
C ARG A 302 17.13 -12.29 22.60
N GLN A 303 16.56 -11.82 21.49
CA GLN A 303 15.84 -12.61 20.48
C GLN A 303 16.69 -12.84 19.22
N ALA A 304 17.72 -12.03 18.97
CA ALA A 304 18.59 -12.15 17.80
C ALA A 304 19.72 -13.19 18.02
N LYS A 305 19.49 -14.46 17.70
CA LYS A 305 20.56 -15.48 17.57
C LYS A 305 21.36 -15.31 16.26
N GLY A 306 21.94 -14.14 16.02
CA GLY A 306 22.74 -13.84 14.82
C GLY A 306 22.23 -12.66 13.98
N LYS A 307 22.96 -12.35 12.89
CA LYS A 307 23.04 -11.07 12.16
C LYS A 307 21.72 -10.28 12.07
N LEU A 308 21.68 -9.12 12.72
CA LEU A 308 20.71 -8.06 12.48
C LEU A 308 20.83 -7.58 11.02
N GLY A 309 19.99 -8.08 10.14
CA GLY A 309 20.06 -7.77 8.72
C GLY A 309 19.11 -6.63 8.34
N GLY A 310 19.53 -5.39 8.49
CA GLY A 310 19.03 -4.29 7.66
C GLY A 310 20.07 -4.00 6.61
N TYR A 311 19.69 -3.97 5.33
CA TYR A 311 20.58 -3.56 4.26
C TYR A 311 19.86 -2.62 3.32
N PHE A 312 20.62 -1.70 2.76
CA PHE A 312 20.18 -0.82 1.71
C PHE A 312 21.09 -1.00 0.52
N SER A 313 20.47 -1.10 -0.64
CA SER A 313 21.20 -1.03 -1.90
C SER A 313 20.54 0.02 -2.77
N VAL A 314 21.30 1.06 -3.10
CA VAL A 314 21.20 1.62 -4.46
C VAL A 314 21.90 0.63 -5.39
N TYR A 315 21.54 0.61 -6.67
CA TYR A 315 22.41 -0.05 -7.63
C TYR A 315 23.82 0.54 -7.49
N SER A 316 24.82 -0.31 -7.27
CA SER A 316 26.17 0.14 -6.96
C SER A 316 26.65 1.15 -8.00
N GLY A 317 27.00 2.37 -7.56
CA GLY A 317 27.45 3.44 -8.44
C GLY A 317 26.35 4.29 -9.08
N MET A 318 25.08 4.02 -8.77
CA MET A 318 23.93 4.80 -9.27
C MET A 318 23.37 5.74 -8.19
N ALA A 319 22.63 6.75 -8.63
CA ALA A 319 21.97 7.73 -7.77
C ALA A 319 20.60 7.24 -7.28
N PRO A 320 20.11 7.69 -6.11
CA PRO A 320 18.81 7.31 -5.56
C PRO A 320 17.61 7.44 -6.50
N TYR A 321 17.58 8.44 -7.39
CA TYR A 321 16.49 8.59 -8.36
C TYR A 321 16.35 7.43 -9.36
N THR A 322 17.41 6.65 -9.54
CA THR A 322 17.42 5.42 -10.37
C THR A 322 16.78 4.24 -9.65
N GLY A 323 16.37 4.43 -8.40
CA GLY A 323 15.75 3.42 -7.55
C GLY A 323 16.74 2.80 -6.58
N PHE A 324 16.19 2.28 -5.49
CA PHE A 324 16.93 1.61 -4.44
C PHE A 324 16.00 0.66 -3.70
N HIS A 325 16.56 -0.19 -2.84
CA HIS A 325 15.77 -0.99 -1.92
C HIS A 325 16.36 -0.97 -0.53
N VAL A 326 15.48 -1.02 0.46
CA VAL A 326 15.80 -1.32 1.85
C VAL A 326 15.22 -2.69 2.15
N GLY A 327 16.09 -3.61 2.53
CA GLY A 327 15.75 -4.99 2.76
C GLY A 327 16.14 -5.45 4.15
N ARG A 328 15.46 -6.52 4.56
CA ARG A 328 15.75 -7.30 5.73
C ARG A 328 15.65 -8.78 5.40
N SER A 329 16.45 -9.56 6.11
CA SER A 329 16.48 -11.02 6.02
C SER A 329 16.61 -11.62 7.42
N GLY A 330 15.96 -12.75 7.68
CA GLY A 330 16.04 -13.50 8.94
C GLY A 330 15.98 -15.01 8.71
N THR A 331 16.52 -15.79 9.65
CA THR A 331 16.48 -17.26 9.62
C THR A 331 15.32 -17.79 10.48
N PRO A 332 14.94 -19.09 10.41
CA PRO A 332 13.90 -19.66 11.26
C PRO A 332 14.12 -19.48 12.78
N GLU A 333 15.37 -19.34 13.22
CA GLU A 333 15.75 -19.12 14.62
C GLU A 333 15.74 -17.63 15.03
N GLN A 334 15.39 -16.74 14.12
CA GLN A 334 15.38 -15.29 14.32
C GLN A 334 14.05 -14.73 13.84
N GLU A 335 13.41 -13.89 14.64
CA GLU A 335 12.34 -13.05 14.09
C GLU A 335 12.94 -12.21 12.97
N ALA A 336 12.38 -12.30 11.77
CA ALA A 336 12.77 -11.45 10.65
C ALA A 336 12.51 -9.96 10.98
N GLY A 337 11.73 -9.69 12.04
CA GLY A 337 11.38 -8.35 12.50
C GLY A 337 10.42 -7.66 11.54
N GLU A 338 10.12 -6.40 11.84
CA GLU A 338 9.19 -5.60 11.07
C GLU A 338 9.93 -4.76 10.01
N LEU A 339 9.33 -4.60 8.84
CA LEU A 339 9.67 -3.60 7.85
C LEU A 339 8.50 -2.62 7.73
N VAL A 340 8.76 -1.33 7.87
CA VAL A 340 7.74 -0.27 7.92
C VAL A 340 8.00 0.73 6.80
N VAL A 341 6.95 1.13 6.09
CA VAL A 341 6.92 2.29 5.19
C VAL A 341 5.98 3.31 5.83
N ALA A 342 6.51 4.46 6.24
CA ALA A 342 5.77 5.52 6.92
C ALA A 342 5.72 6.81 6.09
N PHE A 343 4.65 7.59 6.26
CA PHE A 343 4.36 8.82 5.53
C PHE A 343 4.18 9.96 6.53
N GLU A 344 4.87 11.09 6.30
CA GLU A 344 4.88 12.23 7.22
C GLU A 344 3.98 13.39 6.81
#